data_AF-A0A958SXH5-F1
#
_entry.id   AF-A0A958SXH5-F1
#
_cell.length_a   1.000
_cell.length_b   1.000
_cell.length_c   1.000
_cell.angle_alpha   90.00
_cell.angle_beta   90.00
_cell.angle_gamma   90.00
#
_symmetry.space_group_name_H-M   'P 1'
#
loop_
_entity.id
_entity.type
_entity.pdbx_description
1 polymer ?
#
loop_
_entity_poly.entity_id
_entity_poly.type
_entity_poly.pdbx_seq_one_letter_code
_entity_poly.pdbx_strand_id
1 'polypeptide(L)'
;SNMASVINGYAKSNLVGFSEVSQKYSLFMRSDNFPFYQEFHIPSHTISSCDLTNFDYYHHVDDEVDKMNFKFMAELVKEMIPVMEAICNTPTPEIKLNEE
;
A
#
# COMPACT_ATOMS: atom_id res chain seq x y z
N SER A 1 7.47 -2.92 -9.33
CA SER A 1 6.67 -2.05 -10.20
C SER A 1 7.05 -0.61 -9.94
N ASN A 2 6.58 0.31 -10.78
CA ASN A 2 6.72 1.75 -10.58
C ASN A 2 5.63 2.35 -9.65
N MET A 3 4.80 1.54 -8.98
CA MET A 3 3.61 2.01 -8.23
C MET A 3 3.92 3.13 -7.24
N ALA A 4 4.96 2.98 -6.42
CA ALA A 4 5.32 4.00 -5.43
C ALA A 4 5.73 5.33 -6.08
N SER A 5 6.43 5.28 -7.21
CA SER A 5 6.82 6.48 -7.97
C SER A 5 5.59 7.19 -8.56
N VAL A 6 4.64 6.44 -9.11
CA VAL A 6 3.38 7.00 -9.64
C VAL A 6 2.57 7.67 -8.52
N ILE A 7 2.35 6.95 -7.41
CA ILE A 7 1.60 7.47 -6.24
C ILE A 7 2.25 8.76 -5.71
N ASN A 8 3.55 8.75 -5.45
CA ASN A 8 4.27 9.91 -4.93
C ASN A 8 4.30 11.07 -5.94
N GLY A 9 4.29 10.76 -7.24
CA GLY A 9 4.19 11.73 -8.32
C GLY A 9 2.88 12.51 -8.30
N TYR A 10 1.75 11.87 -8.00
CA TYR A 10 0.46 12.54 -7.79
C TYR A 10 0.37 13.21 -6.43
N ALA A 11 0.85 12.56 -5.37
CA ALA A 11 0.83 13.10 -4.01
C ALA A 11 1.71 14.35 -3.83
N LYS A 12 2.70 14.55 -4.72
CA LYS A 12 3.76 15.59 -4.60
C LYS A 12 4.53 15.50 -3.29
N SER A 13 4.58 14.30 -2.71
CA SER A 13 5.21 13.99 -1.44
C SER A 13 5.66 12.53 -1.43
N ASN A 14 6.50 12.15 -0.47
CA ASN A 14 6.88 10.75 -0.23
C ASN A 14 5.82 10.05 0.63
N LEU A 15 4.61 9.90 0.08
CA LEU A 15 3.45 9.34 0.78
C LEU A 15 3.58 7.84 1.03
N VAL A 16 4.05 7.10 0.03
CA VAL A 16 4.29 5.66 0.13
C VAL A 16 5.75 5.34 -0.14
N GLY A 17 6.22 4.23 0.42
CA GLY A 17 7.62 3.82 0.34
C GLY A 17 7.79 2.31 0.24
N PHE A 18 9.04 1.90 0.03
CA PHE A 18 9.42 0.49 0.10
C PHE A 18 9.51 0.03 1.55
N SER A 19 8.95 -1.13 1.85
CA SER A 19 9.02 -1.74 3.18
C SER A 19 10.10 -2.83 3.19
N GLU A 20 11.22 -2.56 3.86
CA GLU A 20 12.29 -3.56 4.08
C GLU A 20 11.78 -4.79 4.83
N VAL A 21 10.84 -4.57 5.74
CA VAL A 21 10.08 -5.60 6.45
C VAL A 21 9.32 -6.51 5.49
N SER A 22 8.58 -5.92 4.55
CA SER A 22 7.81 -6.68 3.55
C SER A 22 8.74 -7.55 2.71
N GLN A 23 9.90 -7.03 2.32
CA GLN A 23 10.92 -7.80 1.61
C GLN A 23 11.46 -8.94 2.47
N LYS A 24 11.91 -8.63 3.70
CA LYS A 24 12.54 -9.58 4.62
C LYS A 24 11.66 -10.81 4.89
N TYR A 25 10.36 -10.60 5.06
CA TYR A 25 9.40 -11.68 5.35
C TYR A 25 8.61 -12.15 4.13
N SER A 26 8.93 -11.62 2.95
CA SER A 26 8.22 -11.92 1.70
C SER A 26 6.71 -11.70 1.81
N LEU A 27 6.29 -10.61 2.46
CA LEU A 27 4.88 -10.33 2.75
C LEU A 27 4.05 -10.14 1.49
N PHE A 28 4.68 -9.72 0.38
CA PHE A 28 4.03 -9.70 -0.94
C PHE A 28 3.38 -11.04 -1.27
N MET A 29 4.02 -12.17 -0.97
CA MET A 29 3.52 -13.53 -1.24
C MET A 29 2.57 -14.05 -0.15
N ARG A 30 2.33 -13.28 0.90
CA ARG A 30 1.55 -13.66 2.09
C ARG A 30 0.31 -12.78 2.28
N SER A 31 -0.07 -12.01 1.26
CA SER A 31 -1.23 -11.13 1.27
C SER A 31 -2.07 -11.40 0.01
N ASP A 32 -3.32 -10.92 0.02
CA ASP A 32 -4.32 -11.18 -1.02
C ASP A 32 -3.87 -10.76 -2.43
N ASN A 33 -2.88 -9.87 -2.50
CA ASN A 33 -2.37 -9.33 -3.75
C ASN A 33 -1.62 -10.38 -4.61
N PHE A 34 -1.01 -11.42 -4.00
CA PHE A 34 -0.13 -12.34 -4.73
C PHE A 34 -0.84 -13.20 -5.77
N PRO A 35 -2.00 -13.82 -5.48
CA PRO A 35 -2.75 -14.56 -6.50
C PRO A 35 -3.08 -13.72 -7.74
N PHE A 36 -3.37 -12.42 -7.60
CA PHE A 36 -3.62 -11.54 -8.75
C PHE A 36 -2.38 -11.38 -9.63
N TYR A 37 -1.20 -11.28 -9.03
CA TYR A 37 0.06 -11.30 -9.78
C TYR A 37 0.23 -12.61 -10.54
N GLN A 38 0.02 -13.75 -9.87
CA GLN A 38 0.26 -15.07 -10.48
C GLN A 38 -0.68 -15.34 -11.66
N GLU A 39 -1.95 -14.95 -11.55
CA GLU A 39 -2.94 -15.21 -12.59
C GLU A 39 -2.80 -14.20 -13.75
N PHE A 40 -2.75 -12.91 -13.43
CA PHE A 40 -2.89 -11.85 -14.44
C PHE A 40 -1.57 -11.22 -14.87
N HIS A 41 -0.47 -11.50 -14.15
CA HIS A 41 0.85 -10.92 -14.42
C HIS A 41 0.84 -9.38 -14.44
N ILE A 42 0.03 -8.78 -13.55
CA ILE A 42 -0.12 -7.32 -13.40
C ILE A 42 0.48 -6.82 -12.07
N PRO A 43 0.85 -5.53 -11.97
CA PRO A 43 1.18 -4.92 -10.70
C PRO A 43 0.03 -5.06 -9.70
N SER A 44 0.30 -5.70 -8.57
CA SER A 44 -0.69 -6.01 -7.54
C SER A 44 0.00 -5.90 -6.18
N HIS A 45 0.20 -4.67 -5.70
CA HIS A 45 0.83 -4.42 -4.42
C HIS A 45 -0.19 -3.96 -3.38
N THR A 46 0.12 -4.22 -2.12
CA THR A 46 -0.64 -3.74 -0.96
C THR A 46 0.02 -2.49 -0.39
N ILE A 47 -0.77 -1.45 -0.11
CA ILE A 47 -0.35 -0.33 0.74
C ILE A 47 -0.70 -0.72 2.17
N SER A 48 0.30 -0.79 3.05
CA SER A 48 0.13 -1.17 4.45
C SER A 48 0.82 -0.15 5.35
N SER A 49 0.16 0.19 6.46
CA SER A 49 0.74 1.01 7.53
C SER A 49 1.54 0.18 8.53
N CYS A 50 1.60 -1.15 8.39
CA CYS A 50 2.37 -2.01 9.28
C CYS A 50 3.87 -1.92 8.97
N ASP A 51 4.68 -1.63 9.98
CA ASP A 51 6.13 -1.57 9.90
C ASP A 51 6.84 -2.59 10.82
N LEU A 52 6.07 -3.56 11.36
CA LEU A 52 6.52 -4.50 12.40
C LEU A 52 7.11 -3.83 13.64
N THR A 53 6.79 -2.57 13.91
CA THR A 53 6.94 -1.94 15.24
C THR A 53 5.60 -1.58 15.85
N ASN A 54 4.53 -1.58 15.04
CA ASN A 54 3.15 -1.27 15.42
C ASN A 54 2.21 -2.50 15.42
N PHE A 55 2.69 -3.62 15.95
CA PHE A 55 2.00 -4.93 15.90
C PHE A 55 1.53 -5.42 17.28
N ASP A 56 1.57 -4.56 18.31
CA ASP A 56 1.23 -4.93 19.69
C ASP A 56 -0.15 -5.60 19.81
N TYR A 57 -1.09 -5.20 18.96
CA TYR A 57 -2.46 -5.72 18.93
C TYR A 57 -2.72 -6.72 17.78
N TYR A 58 -1.75 -6.94 16.89
CA TYR A 58 -1.97 -7.75 15.69
C TYR A 58 -2.24 -9.22 16.03
N HIS A 59 -3.40 -9.76 15.58
CA HIS A 59 -3.90 -11.10 15.94
C HIS A 59 -4.23 -11.29 17.43
N HIS A 60 -4.46 -10.21 18.17
CA HIS A 60 -4.94 -10.26 19.54
C HIS A 60 -6.41 -9.83 19.63
N VAL A 61 -7.06 -10.23 20.73
CA VAL A 61 -8.47 -9.88 21.02
C VAL A 61 -8.64 -8.43 21.45
N ASP A 62 -7.55 -7.68 21.63
CA ASP A 62 -7.52 -6.29 22.05
C ASP A 62 -7.20 -5.32 20.89
N ASP A 63 -7.23 -5.79 19.63
CA ASP A 63 -7.28 -4.95 18.42
C ASP A 63 -8.66 -4.31 18.27
N GLU A 64 -8.91 -3.33 19.13
CA GLU A 64 -10.23 -2.74 19.36
C GLU A 64 -10.26 -1.25 19.00
N VAL A 65 -11.47 -0.71 18.89
CA VAL A 65 -11.74 0.67 18.44
C VAL A 65 -10.97 1.74 19.23
N ASP A 66 -10.69 1.51 20.50
CA ASP A 66 -9.98 2.46 21.36
C ASP A 66 -8.46 2.48 21.10
N LYS A 67 -7.93 1.50 20.36
CA LYS A 67 -6.51 1.45 19.93
C LYS A 67 -6.28 2.15 18.59
N MET A 68 -7.36 2.38 17.84
CA MET A 68 -7.30 2.97 16.52
C MET A 68 -6.82 4.43 16.56
N ASN A 69 -5.83 4.75 15.72
CA ASN A 69 -5.41 6.13 15.50
C ASN A 69 -6.25 6.81 14.41
N PHE A 70 -7.43 7.32 14.78
CA PHE A 70 -8.36 8.00 13.87
C PHE A 70 -7.77 9.21 13.16
N LYS A 71 -6.87 9.95 13.83
CA LYS A 71 -6.20 11.09 13.21
C LYS A 71 -5.32 10.64 12.05
N PHE A 72 -4.46 9.66 12.27
CA PHE A 72 -3.61 9.08 11.22
C PHE A 72 -4.44 8.53 10.05
N MET A 73 -5.49 7.76 10.33
CA MET A 73 -6.36 7.21 9.28
C MET A 73 -7.04 8.32 8.46
N ALA A 74 -7.55 9.36 9.11
CA ALA A 74 -8.17 10.48 8.41
C ALA A 74 -7.17 11.25 7.54
N GLU A 75 -5.95 11.47 8.03
CA GLU A 75 -4.87 12.11 7.28
C GLU A 75 -4.46 11.26 6.07
N LEU A 76 -4.22 9.95 6.26
CA LEU A 76 -3.90 9.02 5.18
C LEU A 76 -4.99 8.97 4.11
N VAL A 77 -6.27 8.84 4.51
CA VAL A 77 -7.41 8.81 3.58
C VAL A 77 -7.50 10.13 2.80
N LYS A 78 -7.38 11.27 3.49
CA LYS A 78 -7.42 12.60 2.85
C LYS A 78 -6.32 12.77 1.81
N GLU A 79 -5.11 12.29 2.08
CA GLU A 79 -3.98 12.36 1.15
C GLU A 79 -4.13 11.37 -0.02
N MET A 80 -4.69 10.18 0.24
CA MET A 80 -4.79 9.12 -0.76
C MET A 80 -5.98 9.28 -1.73
N ILE A 81 -7.10 9.87 -1.30
CA ILE A 81 -8.28 10.10 -2.16
C ILE A 81 -7.92 10.77 -3.50
N PRO A 82 -7.29 11.96 -3.54
CA PRO A 82 -7.02 12.63 -4.81
C PRO A 82 -5.99 11.88 -5.67
N VAL A 83 -5.07 11.14 -5.04
CA VAL A 83 -4.10 10.29 -5.74
C VAL A 83 -4.81 9.14 -6.46
N MET A 84 -5.66 8.41 -5.75
CA MET A 84 -6.40 7.29 -6.32
C MET A 84 -7.39 7.75 -7.39
N GLU A 85 -8.08 8.86 -7.15
CA GLU A 85 -8.97 9.48 -8.13
C GLU A 85 -8.21 9.83 -9.42
N ALA A 86 -7.03 10.44 -9.32
CA ALA A 86 -6.24 10.77 -10.50
C ALA A 86 -5.76 9.52 -11.27
N ILE A 87 -5.18 8.53 -10.56
CA ILE A 87 -4.65 7.29 -11.16
C ILE A 87 -5.78 6.52 -11.87
N CYS A 88 -6.92 6.33 -11.20
CA CYS A 88 -8.04 5.55 -11.75
C CYS A 88 -8.72 6.20 -12.95
N ASN A 89 -8.60 7.53 -13.12
CA ASN A 89 -9.19 8.26 -14.24
C ASN A 89 -8.19 8.55 -15.38
N THR A 90 -6.99 7.99 -15.34
CA THR A 90 -6.04 8.13 -16.45
C THR A 90 -6.53 7.37 -17.69
N PRO A 91 -6.28 7.87 -18.93
CA PRO A 91 -6.72 7.20 -20.16
C PRO A 91 -6.10 5.81 -20.37
N THR A 92 -4.94 5.56 -19.75
CA THR A 92 -4.18 4.31 -19.87
C THR A 92 -3.53 3.96 -18.53
N PRO A 93 -3.39 2.67 -18.17
CA PRO A 93 -2.73 2.27 -16.93
C PRO A 93 -1.28 2.76 -16.84
N GLU A 94 -0.99 3.59 -15.84
CA GLU A 94 0.34 4.16 -15.62
C GLU A 94 1.25 3.28 -14.74
N ILE A 95 0.64 2.45 -13.90
CA ILE A 95 1.38 1.52 -13.03
C ILE A 95 1.75 0.28 -13.84
N LYS A 96 3.05 0.00 -13.93
CA LYS A 96 3.65 -1.10 -14.69
C LYS A 96 4.64 -1.88 -13.84
N LEU A 97 4.81 -3.16 -14.17
CA LEU A 97 5.93 -3.94 -13.64
C LEU A 97 7.22 -3.29 -14.13
N ASN A 98 8.27 -3.36 -13.32
CA ASN A 98 9.57 -2.91 -13.81
C ASN A 98 10.05 -3.98 -14.79
N GLU A 99 10.64 -3.57 -15.91
CA GLU A 99 11.38 -4.49 -16.77
C GLU A 99 12.56 -5.04 -15.95
N GLU A 100 12.81 -6.36 -16.05
CA GLU A 100 13.98 -7.00 -15.44
C GLU A 100 15.29 -6.54 -16.11
#